data_AF-A0A923HH32-F1
#
_entry.id   AF-A0A923HH32-F1
#
_cell.length_a   1.000
_cell.length_b   1.000
_cell.length_c   1.000
_cell.angle_alpha   90.00
_cell.angle_beta   90.00
_cell.angle_gamma   90.00
#
_symmetry.space_group_name_H-M   'P 1'
#
loop_
_entity.id
_entity.type
_entity.pdbx_description
1 polymer ?
#
loop_
_entity_poly.entity_id
_entity_poly.type
_entity_poly.pdbx_seq_one_letter_code
_entity_poly.pdbx_strand_id
1 'polypeptide(L)'
;MKDKLMNMNLNKWNRKYNHRQRKKMCVGEYQELVFIVTANGVSGLSVEQRDKFMDEIIDSAIEANCALSVATFGEDFWCYVMAEKKRASVTEAQRSAI
;
A
#
# COMPACT_ATOMS: atom_id res chain seq x y z
N MET A 1 -41.44 -12.02 -0.86
CA MET A 1 -40.18 -12.81 -0.86
C MET A 1 -38.93 -11.99 -1.19
N LYS A 2 -39.00 -10.96 -2.06
CA LYS A 2 -37.86 -10.09 -2.39
C LYS A 2 -37.34 -9.26 -1.20
N ASP A 3 -38.21 -8.85 -0.28
CA ASP A 3 -37.82 -8.04 0.89
C ASP A 3 -36.96 -8.79 1.92
N LYS A 4 -37.10 -10.13 2.01
CA LYS A 4 -36.25 -10.94 2.89
C LYS A 4 -34.83 -11.10 2.33
N LEU A 5 -34.71 -11.22 1.00
CA LEU A 5 -33.40 -11.34 0.33
C LEU A 5 -32.60 -10.04 0.40
N MET A 6 -33.29 -8.90 0.32
CA MET A 6 -32.67 -7.57 0.41
C MET A 6 -32.20 -7.26 1.85
N ASN A 7 -32.99 -7.64 2.86
CA ASN A 7 -32.64 -7.48 4.29
C ASN A 7 -31.54 -8.44 4.78
N MET A 8 -31.35 -9.59 4.12
CA MET A 8 -30.28 -10.54 4.47
C MET A 8 -28.88 -10.03 4.09
N ASN A 9 -28.80 -9.13 3.11
CA ASN A 9 -27.54 -8.52 2.66
C ASN A 9 -27.10 -7.33 3.54
N LEU A 10 -28.05 -6.57 4.11
CA LEU A 10 -27.73 -5.44 5.00
C LEU A 10 -27.21 -5.89 6.38
N ASN A 11 -27.74 -7.00 6.92
CA ASN A 11 -27.30 -7.54 8.21
C ASN A 11 -25.92 -8.22 8.19
N LYS A 12 -25.39 -8.54 7.01
CA LYS A 12 -24.06 -9.15 6.85
C LYS A 12 -22.93 -8.18 7.22
N TRP A 13 -23.21 -6.87 7.13
CA TRP A 13 -22.26 -5.79 7.38
C TRP A 13 -22.36 -5.19 8.80
N ASN A 14 -23.35 -5.59 9.60
CA ASN A 14 -23.60 -5.02 10.94
C ASN A 14 -23.27 -5.97 12.12
N ARG A 15 -22.70 -7.15 11.85
CA ARG A 15 -22.19 -8.04 12.91
C ARG A 15 -20.78 -7.61 13.33
N LYS A 16 -20.64 -7.05 14.53
CA LYS A 16 -19.33 -6.86 15.18
C LYS A 16 -18.71 -8.23 15.48
N TYR A 17 -17.83 -8.71 14.61
CA TYR A 17 -17.07 -9.93 14.83
C TYR A 17 -16.14 -9.78 16.04
N ASN A 18 -16.08 -10.80 16.90
CA ASN A 18 -15.14 -10.80 18.03
C ASN A 18 -13.69 -10.98 17.55
N HIS A 19 -12.71 -10.68 18.41
CA HIS A 19 -11.29 -10.69 18.04
C HIS A 19 -10.81 -12.03 17.43
N ARG A 20 -11.27 -13.17 17.98
CA ARG A 20 -10.92 -14.50 17.46
C ARG A 20 -11.54 -14.77 16.09
N GLN A 21 -12.80 -14.38 15.88
CA GLN A 21 -13.48 -14.50 14.58
C GLN A 21 -12.81 -13.63 13.52
N ARG A 22 -12.41 -12.41 13.88
CA ARG A 22 -11.65 -11.52 13.00
C ARG A 22 -10.32 -12.13 12.57
N LYS A 23 -9.56 -12.71 13.50
CA LYS A 23 -8.33 -13.47 13.19
C LYS A 23 -8.60 -14.67 12.29
N LYS A 24 -9.60 -15.50 12.60
CA LYS A 24 -9.95 -16.68 11.80
C LYS A 24 -10.40 -16.37 10.38
N MET A 25 -11.05 -15.23 10.18
CA MET A 25 -11.52 -14.78 8.87
C MET A 25 -10.52 -13.85 8.17
N CYS A 26 -9.34 -13.62 8.77
CA CYS A 26 -8.36 -12.63 8.31
C CYS A 26 -8.95 -11.21 8.12
N VAL A 27 -10.05 -10.90 8.82
CA VAL A 27 -10.74 -9.60 8.79
C VAL A 27 -9.98 -8.63 9.70
N GLY A 28 -8.96 -7.99 9.15
CA GLY A 28 -8.06 -7.12 9.90
C GLY A 28 -6.58 -7.41 9.69
N GLU A 29 -6.24 -8.40 8.86
CA GLU A 29 -4.89 -8.49 8.28
C GLU A 29 -4.79 -7.37 7.25
N TYR A 30 -4.21 -6.25 7.67
CA TYR A 30 -3.94 -5.13 6.79
C TYR A 30 -2.47 -5.16 6.44
N GLN A 31 -2.17 -5.04 5.15
CA GLN A 31 -0.85 -4.65 4.71
C GLN A 31 -0.78 -3.13 4.80
N GLU A 32 -0.33 -2.60 5.95
CA GLU A 32 0.11 -1.21 6.01
C GLU A 32 1.62 -1.22 5.75
N LEU A 33 1.99 -1.11 4.48
CA LEU A 33 3.37 -0.84 4.11
C LEU A 33 3.55 0.67 4.08
N VAL A 34 4.23 1.21 5.08
CA VAL A 34 4.67 2.60 5.11
C VAL A 34 6.13 2.63 5.53
N PHE A 35 6.98 3.16 4.67
CA PHE A 35 8.40 3.38 4.99
C PHE A 35 8.89 4.67 4.35
N ILE A 36 9.95 5.21 4.94
CA ILE A 36 10.62 6.42 4.46
C ILE A 36 11.90 5.99 3.76
N VAL A 37 12.10 6.49 2.56
CA VAL A 37 13.36 6.35 1.82
C VAL A 37 14.07 7.70 1.84
N THR A 38 15.33 7.68 2.24
CA THR A 38 16.22 8.85 2.20
C THR A 38 17.48 8.50 1.42
N ALA A 39 17.98 9.45 0.65
CA ALA A 39 19.26 9.31 -0.02
C ALA A 39 19.93 10.69 -0.18
N ASN A 40 21.27 10.68 -0.19
CA ASN A 40 22.04 11.88 -0.46
C ASN A 40 22.47 11.86 -1.93
N GLY A 41 22.26 12.97 -2.63
CA GLY A 41 22.70 13.10 -4.02
C GLY A 41 24.22 13.06 -4.12
N VAL A 42 24.75 12.25 -5.04
CA VAL A 42 26.18 12.32 -5.37
C VAL A 42 26.44 13.58 -6.17
N SER A 43 27.54 14.28 -5.87
CA SER A 43 27.95 15.47 -6.61
C SER A 43 28.17 15.16 -8.10
N GLY A 44 27.75 16.08 -8.98
CA GLY A 44 28.02 15.99 -10.42
C GLY A 44 26.89 15.40 -11.27
N LEU A 45 25.76 15.01 -10.68
CA LEU A 45 24.55 14.67 -11.45
C LEU A 45 23.85 15.93 -11.95
N SER A 46 23.52 15.94 -13.25
CA SER A 46 22.64 16.98 -13.82
C SER A 46 21.22 16.87 -13.28
N VAL A 47 20.42 17.91 -13.46
CA VAL A 47 19.00 17.90 -13.05
C VAL A 47 18.25 16.79 -13.79
N GLU A 48 18.48 16.65 -15.09
CA GLU A 48 17.82 15.66 -15.94
C GLU A 48 18.16 14.22 -15.54
N GLN A 49 19.39 13.98 -15.10
CA GLN A 49 19.80 12.66 -14.60
C GLN A 49 19.11 12.30 -13.28
N ARG A 50 18.89 13.30 -12.41
CA ARG A 50 18.17 13.11 -11.14
C ARG A 50 16.70 12.83 -11.40
N ASP A 51 16.07 13.61 -12.28
CA ASP A 51 14.66 13.43 -12.65
C ASP A 51 14.43 12.06 -13.28
N LYS A 52 15.27 11.65 -14.24
CA LYS A 52 15.17 10.33 -14.86
C LYS A 52 15.32 9.18 -13.86
N PHE A 53 16.25 9.30 -12.92
CA PHE A 53 16.43 8.31 -11.86
C PHE A 53 15.20 8.23 -10.94
N MET A 54 14.59 9.37 -10.65
CA MET A 54 13.36 9.45 -9.85
C MET A 54 12.19 8.77 -10.56
N ASP A 55 12.00 9.04 -11.84
CA ASP A 55 10.97 8.38 -12.66
C ASP A 55 11.18 6.86 -12.68
N GLU A 56 12.41 6.39 -12.88
CA GLU A 56 12.74 4.96 -12.88
C GLU A 56 12.41 4.27 -11.55
N ILE A 57 12.67 4.91 -10.40
CA ILE A 57 12.30 4.40 -9.08
C ILE A 57 10.79 4.31 -8.92
N ILE A 58 10.08 5.39 -9.28
CA ILE A 58 8.62 5.45 -9.12
C ILE A 58 7.97 4.35 -9.94
N ASP A 59 8.31 4.24 -11.22
CA ASP A 59 7.71 3.28 -12.14
C ASP A 59 8.09 1.83 -11.78
N SER A 60 9.39 1.57 -11.59
CA SER A 60 9.91 0.20 -11.51
C SER A 60 9.84 -0.40 -10.11
N ALA A 61 9.88 0.43 -9.06
CA ALA A 61 9.91 -0.05 -7.69
C ALA A 61 8.62 0.26 -6.92
N ILE A 62 8.03 1.45 -7.08
CA ILE A 62 6.90 1.88 -6.24
C ILE A 62 5.57 1.44 -6.86
N GLU A 63 5.26 1.91 -8.06
CA GLU A 63 4.00 1.61 -8.72
C GLU A 63 3.88 0.13 -9.10
N ALA A 64 4.97 -0.49 -9.55
CA ALA A 64 5.03 -1.93 -9.82
C ALA A 64 4.67 -2.80 -8.59
N ASN A 65 4.84 -2.29 -7.37
CA ASN A 65 4.49 -2.97 -6.12
C ASN A 65 3.16 -2.50 -5.52
N CYS A 66 2.29 -1.85 -6.30
CA CYS A 66 1.01 -1.29 -5.85
C CYS A 66 1.16 -0.34 -4.64
N ALA A 67 2.23 0.45 -4.65
CA ALA A 67 2.47 1.50 -3.68
C ALA A 67 2.32 2.88 -4.34
N LEU A 68 2.11 3.89 -3.49
CA LEU A 68 2.08 5.29 -3.82
C LEU A 68 3.27 5.98 -3.15
N SER A 69 3.78 7.03 -3.80
CA SER A 69 4.84 7.86 -3.23
C SER A 69 4.50 9.33 -3.19
N VAL A 70 5.01 10.00 -2.15
CA VAL A 70 5.19 11.45 -2.14
C VAL A 70 6.68 11.70 -1.97
N ALA A 71 7.30 12.29 -2.99
CA ALA A 71 8.73 12.52 -3.05
C ALA A 71 9.06 14.03 -3.11
N THR A 72 10.19 14.40 -2.56
CA THR A 72 10.81 15.71 -2.73
C THR A 72 12.29 15.50 -3.03
N PHE A 73 12.78 16.18 -4.06
CA PHE A 73 14.19 16.12 -4.47
C PHE A 73 14.76 17.54 -4.48
N GLY A 74 15.67 17.82 -3.54
CA GLY A 74 16.38 19.09 -3.44
C GLY A 74 17.88 18.85 -3.38
N GLU A 75 18.50 19.25 -2.27
CA GLU A 75 19.87 18.84 -1.93
C GLU A 75 19.91 17.35 -1.55
N ASP A 76 18.92 16.91 -0.78
CA ASP A 76 18.69 15.52 -0.42
C ASP A 76 17.39 14.98 -1.01
N PHE A 77 17.32 13.65 -1.10
CA PHE A 77 16.15 12.92 -1.51
C PHE A 77 15.35 12.45 -0.31
N TRP A 78 14.06 12.76 -0.30
CA TRP A 78 13.08 12.27 0.67
C TRP A 78 11.85 11.70 -0.03
N CYS A 79 11.47 10.48 0.31
CA CYS A 79 10.28 9.83 -0.23
C CYS A 79 9.51 9.07 0.85
N TYR A 80 8.21 9.33 0.91
CA TYR A 80 7.26 8.55 1.68
C TYR A 80 6.59 7.55 0.75
N VAL A 81 6.78 6.26 1.03
CA VAL A 81 6.12 5.18 0.30
C VAL A 81 4.99 4.61 1.15
N MET A 82 3.81 4.49 0.56
CA MET A 82 2.60 3.99 1.22
C MET A 82 1.89 2.98 0.33
N ALA A 83 1.22 1.97 0.90
CA ALA A 83 0.36 1.09 0.11
C ALA A 83 -0.77 1.89 -0.58
N GLU A 84 -1.01 1.61 -1.87
CA GLU A 84 -2.06 2.31 -2.66
C GLU A 84 -3.46 2.10 -2.07
N LYS A 85 -3.69 0.90 -1.51
CA LYS A 85 -4.95 0.55 -0.85
C LYS A 85 -4.77 0.70 0.66
N LYS A 86 -5.53 1.65 1.26
CA LYS A 86 -5.61 1.86 2.73
C LYS A 86 -5.78 0.57 3.54
N ARG A 87 -6.43 -0.44 2.96
CA ARG A 87 -6.69 -1.75 3.57
C ARG A 87 -6.78 -2.81 2.46
N ALA A 88 -5.66 -3.44 2.12
CA ALA A 88 -5.66 -4.68 1.36
C ALA A 88 -5.46 -5.86 2.32
N SER A 89 -6.32 -6.86 2.22
CA SER A 89 -6.04 -8.17 2.81
C SER A 89 -4.88 -8.80 2.05
N VAL A 90 -3.95 -9.39 2.78
CA VAL A 90 -2.79 -10.07 2.20
C VAL A 90 -3.29 -11.24 1.34
N THR A 91 -2.84 -11.27 0.08
CA THR A 91 -3.15 -12.38 -0.83
C THR A 91 -2.36 -13.65 -0.43
N GLU A 92 -2.82 -14.81 -0.87
CA GLU A 92 -2.13 -16.08 -0.57
C GLU A 92 -0.71 -16.12 -1.17
N ALA A 93 -0.53 -15.52 -2.36
CA ALA A 93 0.77 -15.40 -3.01
C ALA A 93 1.76 -14.59 -2.16
N GLN A 94 1.31 -13.46 -1.60
CA GLN A 94 2.13 -12.64 -0.71
C GLN A 94 2.45 -13.33 0.62
N ARG A 95 1.52 -14.11 1.19
CA ARG A 95 1.76 -14.92 2.39
C ARG A 95 2.82 -16.00 2.17
N SER A 96 2.99 -16.47 0.95
CA SER A 96 3.97 -17.51 0.60
C SER A 96 5.36 -16.96 0.26
N ALA A 97 5.52 -15.64 0.16
CA ALA A 97 6.76 -14.96 -0.26
C ALA A 97 7.59 -14.41 0.92
N ILE A 98 7.12 -14.60 2.16
CA ILE A 98 7.80 -14.27 3.42
C ILE A 98 8.25 -15.58 4.06
#